data_AF-A0A1Q3RKS9-F1
#
_entry.id   AF-A0A1Q3RKS9-F1
#
_cell.length_a   1.000
_cell.length_b   1.000
_cell.length_c   1.000
_cell.angle_alpha   90.00
_cell.angle_beta   90.00
_cell.angle_gamma   90.00
#
_symmetry.space_group_name_H-M   'P 1'
#
loop_
_entity.id
_entity.type
_entity.pdbx_description
1 polymer ?
#
loop_
_entity_poly.entity_id
_entity_poly.type
_entity_poly.pdbx_seq_one_letter_code
_entity_poly.pdbx_strand_id
1 'polypeptide(L)'
;MIYVAQAFYSFLSVVGFSVLFNLPRRLIIAASLSGMIGWLLYFYFQSIQTTNFILPAFAGSIAVGLVGEILAAVKKHPATLFIIPGIIPFVPGYGIYYTMLHIVEKDFNSALTTGAESLFIAISIACGIVLATSFVRIIRPNLEKWLTKKAK
;
A
#
# COMPACT_ATOMS: atom_id res chain seq x y z
N MET A 1 -6.21 18.61 -11.42
CA MET A 1 -5.17 18.05 -12.31
C MET A 1 -4.14 17.20 -11.58
N ILE A 2 -3.55 17.66 -10.47
CA ILE A 2 -2.52 16.91 -9.74
C ILE A 2 -2.98 15.51 -9.26
N TYR A 3 -4.17 15.40 -8.65
CA TYR A 3 -4.71 14.10 -8.18
C TYR A 3 -4.95 13.10 -9.32
N VAL A 4 -5.34 13.58 -10.50
CA VAL A 4 -5.57 12.72 -11.67
C VAL A 4 -4.24 12.15 -12.17
N ALA A 5 -3.20 12.97 -12.21
CA ALA A 5 -1.84 12.52 -12.55
C ALA A 5 -1.32 11.50 -11.51
N GLN A 6 -1.49 11.78 -10.21
CA GLN A 6 -1.09 10.87 -9.14
C GLN A 6 -1.83 9.52 -9.22
N ALA A 7 -3.12 9.52 -9.52
CA ALA A 7 -3.89 8.30 -9.76
C ALA A 7 -3.32 7.50 -10.95
N PHE A 8 -3.05 8.16 -12.06
CA PHE A 8 -2.55 7.52 -13.27
C PHE A 8 -1.16 6.91 -13.09
N TYR A 9 -0.21 7.67 -12.51
CA TYR A 9 1.16 7.19 -12.30
C TYR A 9 1.24 6.10 -11.23
N SER A 10 0.48 6.22 -10.14
CA SER A 10 0.41 5.15 -9.14
C SER A 10 -0.21 3.88 -9.71
N PHE A 11 -1.28 4.00 -10.50
CA PHE A 11 -1.87 2.87 -11.20
C PHE A 11 -0.85 2.18 -12.12
N LEU A 12 -0.14 2.93 -12.96
CA LEU A 12 0.90 2.38 -13.84
C LEU A 12 2.06 1.74 -13.08
N SER A 13 2.49 2.35 -11.98
CA SER A 13 3.51 1.79 -11.09
C SER A 13 3.08 0.42 -10.56
N VAL A 14 1.86 0.31 -10.05
CA VAL A 14 1.32 -0.93 -9.50
C VAL A 14 1.09 -1.97 -10.60
N VAL A 15 0.72 -1.57 -11.82
CA VAL A 15 0.68 -2.48 -12.99
C VAL A 15 2.07 -3.08 -13.23
N GLY A 16 3.11 -2.25 -13.26
CA GLY A 16 4.50 -2.69 -13.44
C GLY A 16 4.93 -3.69 -12.36
N PHE A 17 4.68 -3.38 -11.09
CA PHE A 17 5.00 -4.30 -9.98
C PHE A 17 4.14 -5.56 -9.98
N SER A 18 2.88 -5.47 -10.41
CA SER A 18 2.01 -6.65 -10.56
C SER A 18 2.55 -7.61 -11.62
N VAL A 19 3.07 -7.08 -12.74
CA VAL A 19 3.75 -7.89 -13.76
C VAL A 19 5.06 -8.45 -13.23
N LEU A 20 5.85 -7.64 -12.51
CA LEU A 20 7.11 -8.06 -11.89
C LEU A 20 6.93 -9.24 -10.92
N PHE A 21 5.86 -9.22 -10.11
CA PHE A 21 5.52 -10.32 -9.20
C PHE A 21 4.69 -11.43 -9.85
N ASN A 22 4.61 -11.46 -11.19
CA ASN A 22 3.97 -12.51 -11.96
C ASN A 22 2.50 -12.77 -11.57
N LEU A 23 1.72 -11.72 -11.34
CA LEU A 23 0.29 -11.85 -11.09
C LEU A 23 -0.45 -12.45 -12.30
N PRO A 24 -1.48 -13.29 -12.07
CA PRO A 24 -2.39 -13.69 -13.15
C PRO A 24 -2.99 -12.45 -13.83
N ARG A 25 -2.94 -12.41 -15.17
CA ARG A 25 -3.34 -11.23 -15.97
C ARG A 25 -4.70 -10.65 -15.60
N ARG A 26 -5.67 -11.51 -15.26
CA ARG A 26 -7.03 -11.12 -14.83
C ARG A 26 -7.10 -10.36 -13.50
N LEU A 27 -6.04 -10.38 -12.70
CA LEU A 27 -5.97 -9.75 -11.37
C LEU A 27 -5.20 -8.43 -11.39
N ILE A 28 -4.35 -8.19 -12.40
CA ILE A 28 -3.47 -7.02 -12.47
C ILE A 28 -4.26 -5.72 -12.32
N ILE A 29 -5.38 -5.58 -13.03
CA ILE A 29 -6.22 -4.37 -12.95
C ILE A 29 -6.78 -4.18 -11.54
N ALA A 30 -7.25 -5.27 -10.90
CA ALA A 30 -7.80 -5.21 -9.56
C ALA A 30 -6.73 -4.85 -8.51
N ALA A 31 -5.53 -5.43 -8.62
CA ALA A 31 -4.39 -5.08 -7.76
C ALA A 31 -3.95 -3.61 -7.97
N SER A 32 -3.95 -3.14 -9.22
CA SER A 32 -3.57 -1.77 -9.57
C SER A 32 -4.56 -0.73 -9.06
N LEU A 33 -5.86 -1.04 -9.06
CA LEU A 33 -6.87 -0.20 -8.42
C LEU A 33 -6.68 -0.14 -6.90
N SER A 34 -6.33 -1.26 -6.26
CA SER A 34 -6.03 -1.29 -4.81
C SER A 34 -4.89 -0.35 -4.46
N GLY A 35 -3.78 -0.42 -5.19
CA GLY A 35 -2.63 0.45 -4.96
C GLY A 35 -2.89 1.92 -5.30
N MET A 36 -3.64 2.20 -6.37
CA MET A 36 -4.06 3.56 -6.73
C MET A 36 -4.88 4.22 -5.61
N ILE A 37 -5.84 3.49 -5.03
CA ILE A 37 -6.66 4.00 -3.92
C ILE A 37 -5.78 4.28 -2.69
N GLY A 38 -4.88 3.35 -2.36
CA GLY A 38 -3.93 3.53 -1.27
C GLY A 38 -3.02 4.74 -1.46
N TRP A 39 -2.46 4.90 -2.66
CA TRP A 39 -1.60 6.04 -2.99
C TRP A 39 -2.35 7.36 -2.95
N LEU A 40 -3.58 7.42 -3.45
CA LEU A 40 -4.36 8.66 -3.39
C LEU A 40 -4.65 9.07 -1.95
N LEU A 41 -4.92 8.11 -1.07
CA LEU A 41 -5.15 8.41 0.35
C LEU A 41 -3.84 8.83 1.04
N TYR A 42 -2.74 8.14 0.76
CA TYR A 42 -1.40 8.54 1.18
C TYR A 42 -1.10 9.99 0.74
N PHE A 43 -1.24 10.29 -0.55
CA PHE A 43 -0.95 11.59 -1.13
C PHE A 43 -1.85 12.69 -0.56
N TYR A 44 -3.13 12.39 -0.33
CA TYR A 44 -4.06 13.32 0.30
C TYR A 44 -3.58 13.72 1.71
N PHE A 45 -3.29 12.74 2.57
CA PHE A 45 -2.80 13.02 3.93
C PHE A 45 -1.44 13.71 3.94
N GLN A 46 -0.55 13.34 3.02
CA GLN A 46 0.74 14.00 2.84
C GLN A 46 0.58 15.47 2.41
N SER A 47 -0.43 15.79 1.60
CA SER A 47 -0.66 17.15 1.11
C SER A 47 -1.22 18.11 2.18
N ILE A 48 -1.93 17.58 3.18
CA ILE A 48 -2.51 18.39 4.28
C ILE A 48 -1.57 18.48 5.50
N GLN A 49 -0.68 17.51 5.67
CA GLN A 49 0.28 17.46 6.78
C GLN A 49 1.68 17.30 6.23
N THR A 50 2.40 18.41 6.05
CA THR A 50 3.75 18.41 5.46
C THR A 50 4.82 17.83 6.38
N THR A 51 4.60 17.80 7.69
CA THR A 51 5.60 17.35 8.69
C THR A 51 5.40 15.93 9.20
N ASN A 52 4.27 15.28 8.87
CA ASN A 52 3.94 13.96 9.41
C ASN A 52 4.00 12.89 8.32
N PHE A 53 5.06 12.06 8.34
CA PHE A 53 5.23 10.92 7.43
C PHE A 53 4.52 9.64 7.89
N ILE A 54 4.12 9.57 9.16
CA ILE A 54 3.50 8.37 9.75
C ILE A 54 2.04 8.23 9.30
N LEU A 55 1.26 9.31 9.45
CA LEU A 55 -0.18 9.29 9.15
C LEU A 55 -0.50 8.97 7.67
N PRO A 56 0.19 9.55 6.67
CA PRO A 56 -0.01 9.22 5.27
C PRO A 56 0.22 7.73 4.98
N ALA A 57 1.32 7.17 5.48
CA ALA A 57 1.67 5.77 5.33
C ALA A 57 0.64 4.83 6.00
N PHE A 58 0.17 5.22 7.18
CA PHE A 58 -0.87 4.49 7.90
C PHE A 58 -2.20 4.48 7.14
N ALA A 59 -2.66 5.65 6.70
CA ALA A 59 -3.92 5.78 5.97
C ALA A 59 -3.88 5.03 4.64
N GLY A 60 -2.82 5.21 3.86
CA GLY A 60 -2.62 4.51 2.58
C GLY A 60 -2.58 2.99 2.75
N SER A 61 -1.84 2.50 3.73
CA SER A 61 -1.74 1.06 4.00
C SER A 61 -3.05 0.44 4.50
N ILE A 62 -3.84 1.15 5.31
CA ILE A 62 -5.21 0.72 5.67
C ILE A 62 -6.07 0.58 4.42
N ALA A 63 -6.05 1.58 3.54
CA ALA A 63 -6.84 1.54 2.32
C ALA A 63 -6.45 0.37 1.41
N VAL A 64 -5.14 0.14 1.20
CA VAL A 64 -4.67 -1.02 0.43
C VAL A 64 -5.06 -2.33 1.11
N GLY A 65 -4.93 -2.44 2.43
CA GLY A 65 -5.30 -3.64 3.18
C GLY A 65 -6.79 -3.97 3.08
N LEU A 66 -7.66 -2.97 3.26
CA LEU A 66 -9.11 -3.13 3.18
C LEU A 66 -9.55 -3.53 1.76
N VAL A 67 -9.11 -2.77 0.75
CA VAL A 67 -9.46 -3.02 -0.65
C VAL A 67 -8.89 -4.36 -1.10
N GLY A 68 -7.64 -4.67 -0.73
CA GLY A 68 -6.97 -5.91 -1.09
C GLY A 68 -7.66 -7.15 -0.52
N GLU A 69 -8.09 -7.12 0.74
CA GLU A 69 -8.84 -8.22 1.36
C GLU A 69 -10.24 -8.38 0.76
N ILE A 70 -10.94 -7.28 0.48
CA ILE A 70 -12.25 -7.33 -0.20
C ILE A 70 -12.10 -7.96 -1.59
N LEU A 71 -11.09 -7.52 -2.36
CA LEU A 71 -10.81 -8.08 -3.69
C LEU A 71 -10.38 -9.55 -3.61
N ALA A 72 -9.66 -9.96 -2.56
CA ALA A 72 -9.31 -11.35 -2.30
C ALA A 72 -10.55 -12.23 -2.14
N ALA A 73 -11.52 -11.78 -1.33
CA ALA A 73 -12.79 -12.48 -1.12
C ALA A 73 -13.62 -12.56 -2.41
N VAL A 74 -13.70 -11.46 -3.17
CA VAL A 74 -14.47 -11.39 -4.42
C VAL A 74 -13.83 -12.24 -5.52
N LYS A 75 -12.50 -12.17 -5.69
CA LYS A 75 -11.78 -12.87 -6.75
C LYS A 75 -11.40 -14.29 -6.36
N LYS A 76 -11.56 -14.70 -5.10
CA LYS A 76 -11.14 -16.01 -4.56
C LYS A 76 -9.65 -16.29 -4.79
N HIS A 77 -8.81 -15.30 -4.50
CA HIS A 77 -7.35 -15.42 -4.57
C HIS A 77 -6.74 -14.87 -3.27
N PRO A 78 -5.48 -15.23 -2.93
CA PRO A 78 -4.81 -14.70 -1.74
C PRO A 78 -4.73 -13.16 -1.74
N ALA A 79 -4.98 -12.54 -0.58
CA ALA A 79 -4.97 -11.08 -0.42
C ALA A 79 -3.61 -10.45 -0.73
N THR A 80 -2.53 -11.21 -0.52
CA THR A 80 -1.16 -10.80 -0.82
C THR A 80 -0.97 -10.37 -2.28
N LEU A 81 -1.72 -10.95 -3.22
CA LEU A 81 -1.67 -10.55 -4.63
C LEU A 81 -2.15 -9.11 -4.85
N PHE A 82 -3.04 -8.59 -4.01
CA PHE A 82 -3.55 -7.22 -4.12
C PHE A 82 -2.81 -6.24 -3.22
N ILE A 83 -2.40 -6.70 -2.02
CA ILE A 83 -1.78 -5.85 -1.01
C ILE A 83 -0.32 -5.53 -1.36
N ILE A 84 0.49 -6.54 -1.68
CA ILE A 84 1.94 -6.36 -1.88
C ILE A 84 2.24 -5.36 -3.01
N PRO A 85 1.77 -5.56 -4.26
CA PRO A 85 2.03 -4.58 -5.31
C PRO A 85 1.37 -3.22 -4.99
N GLY A 86 0.27 -3.20 -4.25
CA GLY A 86 -0.48 -1.99 -3.93
C GLY A 86 0.22 -1.04 -2.95
N ILE A 87 1.00 -1.55 -1.99
CA ILE A 87 1.71 -0.70 -1.02
C ILE A 87 3.02 -0.11 -1.56
N ILE A 88 3.61 -0.73 -2.59
CA ILE A 88 4.95 -0.37 -3.08
C ILE A 88 5.14 1.11 -3.41
N PRO A 89 4.19 1.83 -4.04
CA PRO A 89 4.38 3.23 -4.38
C PRO A 89 4.79 4.13 -3.19
N PHE A 90 4.40 3.77 -1.97
CA PHE A 90 4.71 4.54 -0.76
C PHE A 90 5.56 3.78 0.27
N VAL A 91 6.14 2.64 -0.09
CA VAL A 91 7.17 1.98 0.74
C VAL A 91 8.45 2.85 0.69
N PRO A 92 9.15 3.09 1.83
CA PRO A 92 10.26 4.04 1.93
C PRO A 92 11.58 3.49 1.37
N GLY A 93 11.55 2.94 0.15
CA GLY A 93 12.74 2.34 -0.48
C GLY A 93 13.85 3.36 -0.75
N TYR A 94 13.49 4.58 -1.17
CA TYR A 94 14.46 5.66 -1.38
C TYR A 94 15.13 6.07 -0.06
N GLY A 95 14.39 6.15 1.04
CA GLY A 95 14.93 6.50 2.35
C GLY A 95 15.92 5.45 2.87
N ILE A 96 15.63 4.16 2.67
CA ILE A 96 16.58 3.08 2.98
C ILE A 96 17.86 3.20 2.13
N TYR A 97 17.73 3.49 0.83
CA TYR A 97 18.88 3.72 -0.04
C TYR A 97 19.75 4.87 0.45
N TYR A 98 19.16 6.04 0.74
CA TYR A 98 19.90 7.20 1.24
C TYR A 98 20.50 6.98 2.63
N THR A 99 19.83 6.22 3.49
CA THR A 99 20.39 5.82 4.78
C THR A 99 21.71 5.07 4.59
N MET A 100 21.75 4.11 3.67
CA MET A 100 22.98 3.37 3.36
C MET A 100 24.04 4.27 2.71
N LEU A 101 23.62 5.17 1.82
CA LEU A 101 24.53 6.14 1.20
C LEU A 101 25.22 7.03 2.25
N HIS A 102 24.46 7.61 3.17
CA HIS A 102 25.00 8.43 4.27
C HIS A 102 25.95 7.64 5.18
N ILE A 103 25.67 6.37 5.44
CA ILE A 103 26.58 5.49 6.20
C ILE A 103 27.92 5.33 5.47
N VAL A 104 27.90 5.10 4.16
CA VAL A 104 29.12 4.97 3.33
C VAL A 104 29.91 6.27 3.29
N GLU A 105 29.22 7.41 3.24
CA GLU A 105 29.81 8.76 3.26
C GLU A 105 30.25 9.20 4.66
N LYS A 106 30.03 8.38 5.69
CA LYS A 106 30.31 8.65 7.12
C LYS A 106 29.51 9.84 7.69
N ASP A 107 28.41 10.24 7.05
CA ASP A 107 27.45 11.20 7.59
C ASP A 107 26.39 10.48 8.45
N PHE A 108 26.78 10.13 9.68
CA PHE A 108 25.90 9.39 10.58
C PHE A 108 24.67 10.19 11.05
N ASN A 109 24.72 11.53 11.03
CA ASN A 109 23.59 12.35 11.43
C ASN A 109 22.44 12.24 10.41
N SER A 110 22.77 12.35 9.12
CA SER A 110 21.80 12.18 8.04
C SER A 110 21.35 10.72 7.88
N ALA A 111 22.23 9.76 8.17
CA ALA A 111 21.87 8.34 8.22
C ALA A 111 20.82 8.05 9.30
N LEU A 112 21.01 8.57 10.52
CA LEU A 112 20.09 8.35 11.64
C LEU A 112 18.71 8.94 11.36
N THR A 113 18.65 10.16 10.84
CA THR A 113 17.37 10.83 10.53
C THR A 113 16.61 10.09 9.44
N THR A 114 17.24 9.87 8.28
CA THR A 114 16.60 9.20 7.13
C THR A 114 16.24 7.74 7.45
N GLY A 115 17.10 7.06 8.22
CA GLY A 115 16.89 5.68 8.65
C GLY A 115 15.72 5.56 9.62
N ALA A 116 15.64 6.45 10.62
CA ALA A 116 14.53 6.49 11.56
C ALA A 116 13.20 6.79 10.85
N GLU A 117 13.16 7.78 9.96
CA GLU A 117 11.97 8.09 9.17
C GLU A 117 11.50 6.88 8.36
N SER A 118 12.42 6.23 7.63
CA SER A 118 12.10 5.03 6.84
C SER A 118 11.59 3.88 7.70
N LEU A 119 12.19 3.68 8.87
CA LEU A 119 11.77 2.66 9.82
C LEU A 119 10.35 2.92 10.35
N PHE A 120 10.05 4.16 10.75
CA PHE A 120 8.73 4.52 11.25
C PHE A 120 7.65 4.45 10.15
N ILE A 121 7.97 4.82 8.91
CA ILE A 121 7.07 4.60 7.77
C ILE A 121 6.79 3.10 7.60
N ALA A 122 7.82 2.24 7.63
CA ALA A 122 7.64 0.79 7.50
C ALA A 122 6.76 0.20 8.62
N ILE A 123 6.99 0.60 9.88
CA ILE A 123 6.16 0.21 11.02
C ILE A 123 4.72 0.70 10.83
N SER A 124 4.53 1.93 10.38
CA SER A 124 3.21 2.51 10.11
C SER A 124 2.43 1.69 9.06
N ILE A 125 3.10 1.32 7.96
CA ILE A 125 2.53 0.46 6.91
C ILE A 125 2.13 -0.91 7.49
N ALA A 126 3.00 -1.54 8.28
CA ALA A 126 2.72 -2.83 8.90
C ALA A 126 1.50 -2.76 9.82
N CYS A 127 1.43 -1.75 10.70
CA CYS A 127 0.29 -1.53 11.59
C CYS A 127 -1.02 -1.31 10.82
N GLY A 128 -1.00 -0.50 9.76
CA GLY A 128 -2.18 -0.23 8.95
C GLY A 128 -2.71 -1.48 8.24
N ILE A 129 -1.83 -2.32 7.67
CA ILE A 129 -2.21 -3.60 7.06
C ILE A 129 -2.78 -4.55 8.11
N VAL A 130 -2.15 -4.69 9.28
CA VAL A 130 -2.63 -5.58 10.35
C VAL A 130 -4.02 -5.17 10.84
N LEU A 131 -4.26 -3.87 11.03
CA LEU A 131 -5.58 -3.36 11.41
C LEU A 131 -6.63 -3.64 10.34
N ALA A 132 -6.32 -3.33 9.07
CA ALA A 132 -7.23 -3.54 7.96
C ALA A 132 -7.60 -5.02 7.79
N THR A 133 -6.60 -5.90 7.79
CA THR A 133 -6.80 -7.36 7.65
C THR A 133 -7.57 -7.95 8.83
N SER A 134 -7.30 -7.49 10.06
CA SER A 134 -8.05 -7.91 11.26
C SER A 134 -9.52 -7.49 11.17
N PHE A 135 -9.79 -6.26 10.72
CA PHE A 135 -11.14 -5.75 10.55
C PHE A 135 -11.92 -6.54 9.49
N VAL A 136 -11.33 -6.78 8.32
CA VAL A 136 -11.99 -7.55 7.25
C VAL A 136 -12.20 -9.00 7.67
N ARG A 137 -11.27 -9.61 8.42
CA ARG A 137 -11.41 -10.99 8.92
C ARG A 137 -12.67 -11.17 9.76
N ILE A 138 -13.07 -10.18 10.55
CA ILE A 138 -14.31 -10.20 11.35
C ILE A 138 -15.55 -10.19 10.44
N ILE A 139 -15.52 -9.41 9.37
CA ILE A 139 -16.65 -9.23 8.44
C ILE A 139 -16.74 -10.35 7.39
N ARG A 140 -15.61 -11.01 7.12
CA ARG A 140 -15.44 -11.98 6.03
C ARG A 140 -16.52 -13.08 5.97
N PRO A 141 -16.95 -13.72 7.07
CA PRO A 141 -17.99 -14.75 7.00
C PRO A 141 -19.33 -14.23 6.46
N ASN A 142 -19.68 -12.98 6.80
CA ASN A 142 -20.91 -12.34 6.33
C ASN A 142 -20.76 -11.91 4.86
N LEU A 143 -19.57 -11.43 4.48
CA LEU A 143 -19.25 -11.04 3.10
C LEU A 143 -19.34 -12.25 2.15
N GLU A 144 -18.76 -13.39 2.51
CA GLU A 144 -18.78 -14.60 1.69
C GLU A 144 -20.21 -15.17 1.54
N LYS A 145 -21.02 -15.14 2.61
CA LYS A 145 -22.45 -15.52 2.54
C LYS A 145 -23.25 -14.62 1.60
N TRP A 146 -23.00 -13.31 1.62
CA TRP A 146 -23.69 -12.37 0.73
C TRP A 146 -23.29 -12.58 -0.73
N LEU A 147 -21.99 -12.76 -1.01
CA LEU A 147 -21.48 -13.00 -2.37
C LEU A 147 -22.01 -14.31 -2.97
N THR A 148 -22.13 -15.36 -2.17
CA THR A 148 -22.68 -16.65 -2.62
C THR A 148 -24.18 -16.60 -2.87
N LYS A 149 -24.94 -15.83 -2.07
CA LYS A 149 -26.38 -15.63 -2.28
C LYS A 149 -26.69 -14.85 -3.56
N LYS A 150 -25.84 -13.89 -3.94
CA LYS A 150 -26.00 -13.07 -5.16
C LYS A 150 -25.62 -13.81 -6.45
N ALA A 151 -24.87 -14.91 -6.34
CA ALA A 151 -24.47 -15.73 -7.48
C ALA A 151 -25.48 -16.85 -7.83
N LYS A 152 -26.53 -17.02 -7.02
CA LYS A 152 -27.70 -17.85 -7.31
C LYS A 152 -28.83 -16.95 -7.80
#